data_AF-A0A972HAE9-F1
#
_entry.id   AF-A0A972HAE9-F1
#
_cell.length_a   1.000
_cell.length_b   1.000
_cell.length_c   1.000
_cell.angle_alpha   90.00
_cell.angle_beta   90.00
_cell.angle_gamma   90.00
#
_symmetry.space_group_name_H-M   'P 1'
#
loop_
_entity.id
_entity.type
_entity.pdbx_description
1 polymer ?
#
loop_
_entity_poly.entity_id
_entity_poly.type
_entity_poly.pdbx_seq_one_letter_code
_entity_poly.pdbx_strand_id
1 'polypeptide(L)' 'MYTVCMARVNVYLPDDLASAAKAADLNVSRLTQEALRSALATARVDDWLDEIGSTRSVGIDPSAVVAAVAAAKDELEGHG' A
#
# COMPACT_ATOMS: atom_id res chain seq x y z
N MET A 1 -23.32 -9.13 14.92
CA MET A 1 -23.66 -7.74 14.58
C MET A 1 -22.39 -6.93 14.75
N TYR A 2 -21.70 -6.58 13.66
CA TYR A 2 -20.42 -5.86 13.73
C TYR A 2 -20.71 -4.37 13.75
N THR A 3 -20.59 -3.73 14.91
CA THR A 3 -20.66 -2.28 15.02
C THR A 3 -19.32 -1.74 14.52
N VAL A 4 -19.30 -1.13 13.33
CA VAL A 4 -18.16 -0.32 12.91
C VAL A 4 -18.10 0.89 13.86
N CYS A 5 -17.20 0.85 14.84
CA CYS A 5 -16.87 2.02 15.63
C CYS A 5 -16.12 3.01 14.74
N MET A 6 -16.78 4.10 14.33
CA MET A 6 -16.11 5.20 13.66
C MET A 6 -15.43 6.10 14.69
N ALA A 7 -14.10 6.11 14.69
CA ALA A 7 -13.33 7.08 15.45
C ALA A 7 -13.61 8.49 14.90
N ARG A 8 -13.98 9.42 15.78
CA ARG A 8 -14.28 10.80 15.40
C ARG A 8 -12.99 11.63 15.45
N VAL A 9 -12.63 12.25 14.32
CA VAL A 9 -11.45 13.12 14.20
C VAL A 9 -11.90 14.50 13.73
N ASN A 10 -11.42 15.56 14.38
CA ASN A 10 -11.64 16.93 13.91
C ASN A 10 -10.48 17.32 13.00
N VAL A 11 -10.79 17.81 11.80
CA VAL A 11 -9.79 18.27 10.81
C VAL A 11 -9.98 19.76 10.62
N TYR A 12 -8.87 20.50 10.71
CA TYR A 12 -8.88 21.95 10.50
C TYR A 12 -8.60 22.26 9.04
N LEU A 13 -9.47 23.07 8.44
CA LEU A 13 -9.37 23.51 7.05
C LEU A 13 -9.27 25.04 7.02
N PRO A 14 -8.54 25.62 6.06
CA PRO A 14 -8.60 27.06 5.83
C PRO A 14 -10.02 27.48 5.42
N ASP A 15 -10.45 28.66 5.87
CA ASP A 15 -11.82 29.17 5.68
C ASP A 15 -12.29 29.19 4.20
N ASP A 16 -11.39 29.53 3.28
CA ASP A 16 -11.69 29.53 1.85
C ASP A 16 -12.04 28.13 1.34
N LEU A 17 -11.26 27.13 1.75
CA LEU A 17 -11.47 25.73 1.34
C LEU A 17 -12.71 25.12 2.02
N ALA A 18 -12.98 25.50 3.27
CA ALA A 18 -14.21 25.12 3.96
C ALA A 18 -15.45 25.74 3.28
N SER A 19 -15.36 27.00 2.85
CA SER A 19 -16.41 27.71 2.12
C SER A 19 -16.66 27.08 0.75
N ALA A 20 -15.60 26.77 0.01
CA ALA A 20 -15.68 26.08 -1.28
C ALA A 20 -16.28 24.68 -1.14
N ALA A 21 -15.84 23.90 -0.14
CA ALA A 21 -16.38 22.57 0.11
C ALA A 21 -17.87 22.60 0.47
N LYS A 22 -18.29 23.59 1.26
CA LYS A 22 -19.70 23.80 1.61
C LYS A 22 -20.53 24.23 0.41
N ALA A 23 -20.02 25.15 -0.42
CA ALA A 23 -20.71 25.61 -1.62
C ALA A 23 -20.91 24.49 -2.65
N ALA A 24 -19.96 23.54 -2.71
CA ALA A 24 -20.01 22.38 -3.60
C ALA A 24 -20.69 21.14 -2.97
N ASP A 25 -21.29 21.26 -1.77
CA ASP A 25 -21.91 20.16 -1.01
C ASP A 25 -21.02 18.90 -0.89
N LEU A 26 -19.72 19.10 -0.70
CA LEU A 26 -18.77 17.99 -0.65
C LEU A 26 -18.84 17.25 0.68
N ASN A 27 -18.85 15.91 0.61
CA ASN A 27 -18.71 15.07 1.79
C ASN A 27 -17.24 15.03 2.26
N VAL A 28 -16.85 16.04 3.04
CA VAL A 28 -15.49 16.22 3.57
C VAL A 28 -15.01 14.98 4.33
N SER A 29 -15.89 14.31 5.07
CA SER A 29 -15.55 13.08 5.78
C SER A 29 -15.14 11.96 4.84
N ARG A 30 -15.90 11.75 3.75
CA ARG A 30 -15.59 10.74 2.75
C ARG A 30 -14.28 11.07 2.02
N LEU A 31 -14.11 12.31 1.58
CA LEU A 31 -12.88 12.80 0.95
C LEU A 31 -11.66 12.61 1.85
N THR A 32 -11.79 12.92 3.14
CA THR A 32 -10.72 12.73 4.12
C THR A 32 -10.38 11.26 4.29
N GLN A 33 -11.39 10.38 4.34
CA GLN A 33 -11.18 8.93 4.45
C GLN A 33 -10.48 8.36 3.21
N GLU A 34 -10.86 8.79 2.01
CA GLU A 34 -10.23 8.37 0.76
C GLU A 34 -8.79 8.87 0.66
N ALA A 35 -8.55 10.14 0.98
CA ALA A 35 -7.20 10.71 1.01
C ALA A 35 -6.31 10.00 2.04
N LEU A 36 -6.82 9.74 3.24
CA LEU A 36 -6.07 9.04 4.28
C LEU A 36 -5.75 7.59 3.89
N ARG A 37 -6.71 6.87 3.28
CA ARG A 37 -6.48 5.52 2.76
C ARG A 37 -5.40 5.50 1.68
N SER A 38 -5.45 6.46 0.76
CA SER A 38 -4.46 6.61 -0.31
C SER A 38 -3.07 6.89 0.27
N ALA A 39 -2.96 7.86 1.18
CA ALA A 39 -1.70 8.21 1.84
C ALA A 39 -1.11 7.04 2.63
N LEU A 40 -1.93 6.29 3.36
CA LEU A 40 -1.49 5.10 4.08
C LEU A 40 -1.04 3.96 3.15
N ALA A 41 -1.70 3.79 2.00
CA ALA A 41 -1.28 2.82 1.01
C ALA A 41 0.09 3.20 0.41
N THR A 42 0.30 4.47 0.09
CA THR A 42 1.59 4.97 -0.39
C THR A 42 2.68 4.79 0.67
N ALA A 43 2.43 5.19 1.92
CA ALA A 43 3.41 5.04 2.99
C ALA A 43 3.77 3.57 3.25
N ARG A 44 2.80 2.65 3.13
CA ARG A 44 3.07 1.21 3.25
C ARG A 44 3.90 0.66 2.10
N VAL A 45 3.71 1.18 0.88
CA VAL A 45 4.55 0.80 -0.26
C VAL A 45 5.97 1.33 -0.06
N ASP A 46 6.12 2.55 0.42
CA ASP A 46 7.42 3.16 0.71
C ASP A 46 8.17 2.41 1.81
N ASP A 47 7.49 2.09 2.92
CA ASP A 47 8.01 1.27 4.02
C ASP A 47 8.45 -0.13 3.55
N TRP A 48 7.64 -0.78 2.70
CA TRP A 48 8.01 -2.07 2.11
C TRP A 48 9.22 -1.96 1.17
N LEU A 49 9.34 -0.87 0.40
CA LEU A 49 10.50 -0.63 -0.44
C LEU A 49 11.76 -0.36 0.40
N ASP A 50 11.63 0.36 1.50
CA ASP A 50 12.73 0.61 2.43
C ASP A 50 13.19 -0.68 3.12
N GLU A 51 12.26 -1.58 3.50
CA GLU A 51 12.59 -2.90 4.05
C GLU A 51 13.40 -3.75 3.05
N ILE A 52 12.99 -3.74 1.77
CA ILE A 52 13.73 -4.43 0.71
C ILE A 52 15.11 -3.80 0.50
N GLY A 53 15.20 -2.48 0.45
CA GLY A 53 16.47 -1.76 0.29
C GLY A 53 17.44 -1.96 1.45
N SER A 54 16.90 -2.07 2.68
CA SER A 54 17.64 -2.34 3.90
C SER A 54 18.06 -3.81 4.04
N THR A 55 17.45 -4.72 3.28
CA THR A 55 17.85 -6.12 3.25
C THR A 55 19.19 -6.27 2.55
N ARG A 56 20.18 -6.81 3.26
CA ARG A 56 21.53 -7.02 2.72
C ARG A 56 21.46 -7.89 1.47
N SER A 57 21.88 -7.34 0.33
CA SER A 57 22.04 -8.12 -0.91
C SER A 57 23.03 -9.26 -0.66
N VAL A 58 22.56 -10.49 -0.82
CA VAL A 58 23.35 -11.72 -0.64
C VAL A 58 24.26 -11.97 -1.85
N GLY A 59 24.23 -11.10 -2.88
CA GLY A 59 25.07 -11.21 -4.07
C GLY A 59 24.72 -12.42 -4.94
N ILE A 60 23.49 -12.94 -4.81
CA ILE A 60 23.01 -14.07 -5.60
C ILE A 60 22.72 -13.58 -7.01
N ASP A 61 23.32 -14.24 -8.00
CA ASP A 61 23.05 -13.96 -9.40
C ASP A 61 21.61 -14.38 -9.76
N PRO A 62 20.77 -13.48 -10.29
CA PRO A 62 19.38 -13.79 -10.61
C PRO A 62 19.23 -14.90 -11.65
N SER A 63 20.18 -15.04 -12.59
CA SER A 63 20.12 -16.07 -13.62
C SER A 63 20.37 -17.46 -13.04
N ALA A 64 21.22 -17.56 -12.02
CA ALA A 64 21.44 -18.80 -11.29
C ALA A 64 20.19 -19.27 -10.52
N VAL A 65 19.42 -18.34 -9.95
CA VAL A 65 18.14 -18.66 -9.28
C VAL A 65 17.10 -19.15 -10.28
N VAL A 66 16.96 -18.46 -11.41
CA VAL A 66 16.03 -18.87 -12.47
C VAL A 66 16.39 -20.25 -13.02
N ALA A 67 17.68 -20.52 -13.23
CA ALA A 67 18.16 -21.82 -13.66
C ALA A 67 17.88 -22.92 -12.62
N ALA A 68 18.10 -22.66 -11.33
CA ALA A 68 17.83 -23.60 -10.26
C ALA A 68 16.33 -23.93 -10.13
N VAL A 69 15.46 -22.92 -10.23
CA VAL A 69 14.00 -23.11 -10.21
C VAL A 69 13.52 -23.87 -11.45
N ALA A 70 14.08 -23.56 -12.63
CA ALA A 70 13.76 -24.27 -13.86
C ALA A 70 14.19 -25.74 -13.81
N ALA A 71 15.38 -26.02 -13.28
CA ALA A 71 15.86 -27.39 -13.08
C ALA A 71 14.98 -28.17 -12.10
N ALA A 72 14.61 -27.58 -10.95
CA ALA A 72 13.70 -28.21 -10.01
C ALA A 72 12.30 -28.48 -10.60
N LYS A 73 11.83 -27.60 -11.50
CA LYS A 73 10.57 -27.78 -12.22
C LYS A 73 10.65 -28.95 -13.21
N ASP A 74 11.75 -29.04 -13.96
CA ASP A 74 12.01 -30.14 -14.90
C ASP A 74 12.11 -31.50 -14.19
N GLU A 75 12.79 -31.55 -13.04
CA GLU A 75 12.87 -32.75 -12.19
C GLU A 75 11.49 -33.20 -11.68
N LEU A 76 10.62 -32.25 -11.33
CA LEU A 76 9.26 -32.53 -10.86
C LEU A 76 8.34 -33.01 -12.00
N GLU A 77 8.51 -32.45 -13.20
CA GLU A 77 7.73 -32.79 -14.39
C GLU A 77 8.23 -34.08 -15.08
N GLY A 78 9.52 -34.42 -14.93
CA GLY A 78 10.14 -35.65 -15.45
C GLY A 78 9.94 -36.88 -14.57
N HIS A 79 9.38 -36.73 -13.36
CA HIS A 79 9.00 -37.82 -12.45
C HIS A 79 7.49 -38.19 -12.52
N GLY A 80 6.82 -37.85 -13.63
CA GLY A 80 5.43 -38.21 -13.93
C GLY A 80 5.28 -39.46 -14.80
#